data_AF-A0A945R6U7-F1
#
_entry.id   AF-A0A945R6U7-F1
#
_cell.length_a   1.000
_cell.length_b   1.000
_cell.length_c   1.000
_cell.angle_alpha   90.00
_cell.angle_beta   90.00
_cell.angle_gamma   90.00
#
_symmetry.space_group_name_H-M   'P 1'
#
loop_
_entity.id
_entity.type
_entity.pdbx_description
1 polymer ?
#
loop_
_entity_poly.entity_id
_entity_poly.type
_entity_poly.pdbx_seq_one_letter_code
_entity_poly.pdbx_strand_id
1 'polypeptide(L)'
;DQIRSQQGEGWDYNGILAYSKICTHVGCPIALYEQRTHHLLCPCHQSTFDLADSGAVIFGPAARNMPQLPISVDEEGYLVAVEDFSQPVGPSFWERDRA
;
A
#
# COMPACT_ATOMS: atom_id res chain seq x y z
N ASP A 1 18.17 -4.45 7.29
CA ASP A 1 17.03 -4.41 8.22
C ASP A 1 15.78 -4.86 7.48
N GLN A 2 14.93 -5.67 8.12
CA GLN A 2 13.71 -6.16 7.47
C GLN A 2 12.67 -5.03 7.45
N ILE A 3 12.06 -4.80 6.30
CA ILE A 3 10.88 -3.93 6.18
C ILE A 3 9.77 -4.55 7.04
N ARG A 4 9.02 -3.75 7.80
CA ARG A 4 7.89 -4.18 8.61
C ARG A 4 6.72 -3.22 8.43
N SER A 5 5.49 -3.72 8.53
CA SER A 5 4.33 -2.83 8.50
C SER A 5 4.32 -1.95 9.76
N GLN A 6 3.92 -0.68 9.61
CA GLN A 6 3.64 0.18 10.76
C GLN A 6 2.19 0.06 11.25
N GLN A 7 1.36 -0.78 10.61
CA GLN A 7 -0.03 -1.04 11.02
C GLN A 7 -0.16 -2.10 12.13
N GLY A 8 0.94 -2.76 12.49
CA GLY A 8 0.99 -3.76 13.58
C GLY A 8 1.10 -5.19 13.08
N GLU A 9 0.97 -6.14 14.02
CA GLU A 9 1.04 -7.57 13.72
C GLU A 9 -0.06 -8.02 12.74
N GLY A 10 0.27 -8.92 11.83
CA GLY A 10 -0.66 -9.45 10.81
C GLY A 10 -0.76 -8.65 9.52
N TRP A 11 -0.12 -7.48 9.44
CA TRP A 11 -0.08 -6.66 8.23
C TRP A 11 1.12 -6.96 7.33
N ASP A 12 2.10 -7.70 7.83
CA ASP A 12 3.23 -8.22 7.06
C ASP A 12 3.55 -9.66 7.44
N TYR A 13 4.23 -10.36 6.54
CA TYR A 13 4.76 -11.70 6.80
C TYR A 13 6.26 -11.73 6.51
N ASN A 14 7.09 -11.71 7.57
CA ASN A 14 8.55 -11.73 7.47
C ASN A 14 9.12 -10.68 6.49
N GLY A 15 8.53 -9.47 6.51
CA GLY A 15 8.90 -8.37 5.62
C GLY A 15 8.37 -8.46 4.18
N ILE A 16 7.46 -9.39 3.92
CA ILE A 16 6.58 -9.34 2.76
C ILE A 16 5.41 -8.42 3.10
N LEU A 17 5.20 -7.40 2.27
CA LEU A 17 4.07 -6.48 2.34
C LEU A 17 3.23 -6.61 1.07
N ALA A 18 1.91 -6.44 1.20
CA ALA A 18 0.99 -6.36 0.07
C ALA A 18 0.25 -5.04 0.10
N TYR A 19 0.22 -4.33 -1.03
CA TYR A 19 -0.52 -3.07 -1.18
C TYR A 19 -1.39 -3.12 -2.44
N SER A 20 -2.45 -2.32 -2.45
CA SER A 20 -3.16 -2.03 -3.70
C SER A 20 -2.21 -1.39 -4.71
N LYS A 21 -2.45 -1.61 -6.00
CA LYS A 21 -1.76 -0.89 -7.09
C LYS A 21 -2.56 0.32 -7.60
N ILE A 22 -3.76 0.57 -7.07
CA ILE A 22 -4.61 1.66 -7.56
C ILE A 22 -4.23 2.94 -6.80
N CYS A 23 -3.71 3.92 -7.53
CA CYS A 23 -3.29 5.20 -6.96
C CYS A 23 -4.45 5.92 -6.26
N THR A 24 -4.20 6.38 -5.04
CA THR A 24 -5.19 7.08 -4.20
C THR A 24 -5.54 8.50 -4.66
N HIS A 25 -4.82 9.02 -5.65
CA HIS A 25 -5.16 10.28 -6.30
C HIS A 25 -6.37 10.08 -7.23
N VAL A 26 -6.13 9.67 -8.48
CA VAL A 26 -7.18 9.52 -9.53
C VAL A 26 -7.20 8.13 -10.17
N GLY A 27 -6.68 7.11 -9.47
CA GLY A 27 -6.99 5.70 -9.77
C GLY A 27 -6.09 5.05 -10.81
N CYS A 28 -5.01 5.71 -11.25
CA CYS A 28 -4.04 5.09 -12.14
C CYS A 28 -3.44 3.81 -11.55
N PRO A 29 -3.25 2.74 -12.35
CA PRO A 29 -2.50 1.58 -11.92
C PRO A 29 -1.03 1.94 -11.79
N ILE A 30 -0.49 1.78 -10.59
CA ILE A 30 0.91 2.04 -10.28
C ILE A 30 1.74 0.80 -10.61
N ALA A 31 2.85 0.99 -11.32
CA ALA A 31 3.72 -0.10 -11.75
C ALA A 31 5.22 0.18 -11.61
N LEU A 32 5.63 1.41 -11.26
CA LEU A 32 7.04 1.77 -11.13
C LEU A 32 7.46 1.63 -9.67
N TYR A 33 8.46 0.78 -9.42
CA TYR A 33 9.00 0.50 -8.09
C TYR A 33 10.50 0.75 -8.08
N GLU A 34 10.96 1.54 -7.11
CA GLU A 34 12.37 1.81 -6.87
C GLU A 34 12.91 0.89 -5.78
N GLN A 35 13.74 -0.09 -6.17
CA GLN A 35 14.14 -1.20 -5.29
C GLN A 35 15.00 -0.76 -4.09
N ARG A 36 15.74 0.34 -4.21
CA ARG A 36 16.68 0.79 -3.16
C ARG A 36 16.00 1.52 -2.01
N THR A 37 14.99 2.30 -2.34
CA THR A 37 14.26 3.17 -1.41
C THR A 37 12.92 2.56 -1.00
N HIS A 38 12.49 1.52 -1.70
CA HIS A 38 11.16 0.92 -1.56
C HIS A 38 10.01 1.87 -1.93
N HIS A 39 10.31 2.90 -2.72
CA HIS A 39 9.30 3.82 -3.21
C HIS A 39 8.50 3.24 -4.36
N LEU A 40 7.20 3.52 -4.36
CA LEU A 40 6.28 3.21 -5.43
C LEU A 40 5.84 4.51 -6.13
N LEU A 41 6.08 4.61 -7.44
CA LEU A 41 5.89 5.85 -8.21
C LEU A 41 4.72 5.71 -9.18
N CYS A 42 3.69 6.54 -9.02
CA CYS A 42 2.58 6.63 -9.95
C CYS A 42 3.01 7.35 -11.24
N PRO A 43 2.95 6.71 -12.42
CA PRO A 43 3.45 7.32 -13.66
C PRO A 43 2.60 8.48 -14.17
N CYS A 44 1.34 8.60 -13.73
CA CYS A 44 0.42 9.60 -14.26
C CYS A 44 0.75 11.02 -13.77
N HIS A 45 0.96 11.18 -12.46
CA HIS A 45 1.15 12.49 -11.83
C HIS A 45 2.25 12.46 -10.77
N GLN A 46 3.09 11.41 -10.79
CA GLN A 46 4.29 11.28 -9.99
C GLN A 46 4.04 11.24 -8.48
N SER A 47 2.82 10.90 -8.02
CA SER A 47 2.61 10.57 -6.62
C SER A 47 3.55 9.43 -6.21
N THR A 48 4.35 9.67 -5.18
CA THR A 48 5.33 8.70 -4.67
C THR A 48 4.92 8.25 -3.28
N PHE A 49 4.93 6.95 -3.08
CA PHE A 49 4.53 6.30 -1.83
C PHE A 49 5.70 5.53 -1.25
N ASP A 50 5.96 5.69 0.04
CA ASP A 50 6.97 4.92 0.77
C ASP A 50 6.33 3.61 1.27
N LEU A 51 6.72 2.47 0.68
CA LEU A 51 6.17 1.17 1.08
C LEU A 51 6.74 0.66 2.41
N ALA A 52 7.90 1.17 2.84
CA ALA A 52 8.48 0.83 4.14
C ALA A 52 7.80 1.59 5.29
N ASP A 53 7.14 2.70 4.99
CA ASP A 53 6.33 3.50 5.92
C ASP A 53 4.83 3.43 5.59
N SER A 54 4.26 2.23 5.61
CA SER A 54 2.80 1.99 5.46
C SER A 54 2.14 2.70 4.27
N GLY A 55 2.87 2.82 3.15
CA GLY A 55 2.39 3.45 1.94
C GLY A 55 2.24 4.98 2.03
N ALA A 56 2.94 5.64 2.95
CA ALA A 56 2.88 7.09 3.16
C ALA A 56 3.17 7.87 1.87
N VAL A 57 2.41 8.94 1.62
CA VAL A 57 2.68 9.82 0.48
C VAL A 57 3.86 10.73 0.81
N ILE A 58 4.92 10.65 0.02
CA ILE A 58 6.12 11.49 0.21
C ILE A 58 6.29 12.54 -0.89
N PHE A 59 5.56 12.42 -2.00
CA PHE A 59 5.58 13.39 -3.09
C PHE A 59 4.32 13.31 -3.96
N GLY A 60 4.03 14.38 -4.71
CA GLY A 60 2.97 14.46 -5.72
C GLY A 60 1.58 14.72 -5.15
N PRO A 61 0.52 14.66 -5.99
CA PRO A 61 -0.83 15.14 -5.64
C PRO A 61 -1.69 14.14 -4.86
N ALA A 62 -1.18 12.95 -4.54
CA ALA A 62 -1.95 12.03 -3.71
C ALA A 62 -2.00 12.58 -2.28
N ALA A 63 -3.15 12.44 -1.61
CA ALA A 63 -3.33 12.97 -0.25
C ALA A 63 -3.53 11.86 0.79
N ARG A 64 -3.37 10.59 0.40
CA ARG A 64 -3.64 9.43 1.25
C ARG A 64 -2.69 8.29 0.99
N ASN A 65 -2.35 7.59 2.05
CA ASN A 65 -1.52 6.40 2.01
C ASN A 65 -2.10 5.33 1.09
N MET A 66 -1.23 4.51 0.52
CA MET A 66 -1.65 3.32 -0.20
C MET A 66 -2.33 2.32 0.75
N PRO A 67 -3.51 1.79 0.40
CA PRO A 67 -4.13 0.72 1.16
C PRO A 67 -3.24 -0.52 1.17
N GLN A 68 -2.88 -0.97 2.37
CA GLN A 68 -2.18 -2.22 2.62
C GLN A 68 -3.21 -3.35 2.72
N LEU A 69 -2.88 -4.55 2.24
CA LEU A 69 -3.67 -5.76 2.42
C LEU A 69 -2.95 -6.63 3.46
N PRO A 70 -3.62 -7.02 4.55
CA PRO A 70 -3.03 -7.92 5.53
C PRO A 70 -2.97 -9.33 4.94
N ILE A 71 -1.85 -10.00 5.19
CA ILE A 71 -1.50 -11.27 4.56
C ILE A 71 -0.89 -12.23 5.58
N SER A 72 -1.01 -13.52 5.30
CA SER A 72 -0.34 -14.58 6.03
C SER A 72 0.11 -15.68 5.05
N VAL A 73 0.62 -16.77 5.60
CA VAL A 73 0.92 -18.00 4.88
C VAL A 73 0.02 -19.12 5.42
N ASP A 74 -0.58 -19.90 4.51
CA ASP A 74 -1.37 -21.08 4.87
C ASP A 74 -0.50 -22.31 5.21
N GLU A 75 -1.13 -23.44 5.55
CA GLU A 75 -0.44 -24.67 5.95
C GLU A 75 0.41 -25.26 4.80
N GLU A 76 0.04 -24.98 3.56
CA GLU A 76 0.75 -25.42 2.36
C GLU A 76 1.90 -24.48 1.96
N GLY A 77 2.00 -23.29 2.57
CA GLY A 77 3.07 -22.33 2.32
C GLY A 77 2.72 -21.22 1.31
N TYR A 78 1.46 -21.06 0.92
CA TYR A 78 1.02 -20.01 0.00
C TYR A 78 0.67 -18.71 0.74
N LEU A 79 0.93 -17.58 0.09
CA LEU A 79 0.47 -16.27 0.58
C LEU A 79 -1.05 -16.17 0.42
N VAL A 80 -1.72 -15.85 1.52
CA VAL A 80 -3.18 -15.67 1.58
C VAL A 80 -3.52 -14.31 2.17
N ALA A 81 -4.58 -13.67 1.67
CA ALA A 81 -5.17 -12.50 2.32
C ALA A 81 -5.97 -12.96 3.54
N VAL A 82 -5.78 -12.30 4.68
CA VAL A 82 -6.49 -12.68 5.92
C VAL A 82 -7.80 -11.91 6.11
N GLU A 83 -7.90 -10.72 5.54
CA GLU A 83 -9.11 -9.89 5.49
C GLU A 83 -9.06 -8.98 4.24
N ASP A 84 -10.15 -8.24 4.03
CA ASP A 84 -10.22 -7.18 3.02
C ASP A 84 -9.36 -5.96 3.40
N PHE A 85 -9.26 -4.98 2.51
CA PHE A 85 -8.64 -3.70 2.85
C PHE A 85 -9.41 -2.99 3.97
N SER A 86 -8.71 -2.53 5.01
CA SER A 86 -9.29 -1.71 6.09
C SER A 86 -9.74 -0.31 5.67
N GLN A 87 -9.36 0.12 4.46
CA GLN A 87 -9.77 1.40 3.89
C GLN A 87 -10.11 1.28 2.39
N PRO A 88 -10.96 2.16 1.85
CA PRO A 88 -11.32 2.12 0.43
C PRO A 88 -10.12 2.25 -0.49
N VAL A 89 -10.10 1.41 -1.52
CA VAL A 89 -9.09 1.39 -2.57
C VAL A 89 -9.35 2.48 -3.62
N GLY A 90 -8.26 3.07 -4.13
CA GLY A 90 -8.31 4.04 -5.22
C GLY A 90 -8.65 5.46 -4.77
N PRO A 91 -9.21 6.33 -5.63
CA PRO A 91 -9.49 7.73 -5.35
C PRO A 91 -10.42 7.99 -4.17
N SER A 92 -10.33 9.19 -3.59
CA SER A 92 -11.33 9.64 -2.61
C SER A 92 -12.70 9.89 -3.25
N PHE A 93 -13.75 9.76 -2.46
CA PHE A 93 -15.14 10.08 -2.81
C PHE A 93 -15.80 10.80 -1.62
N TRP A 94 -17.01 11.33 -1.83
CA TRP A 94 -17.64 12.25 -0.90
C TRP A 94 -18.00 11.62 0.45
N GLU A 95 -18.49 10.37 0.43
CA GLU A 95 -18.91 9.61 1.61
C GLU A 95 -17.75 8.88 2.31
N ARG A 96 -16.50 9.07 1.86
CA ARG A 96 -15.35 8.47 2.54
C ARG A 96 -15.22 9.13 3.91
N ASP A 97 -15.19 8.32 4.96
CA ASP A 97 -14.93 8.79 6.32
C ASP A 97 -13.65 9.64 6.33
N ARG A 98 -13.79 10.87 6.84
CA ARG A 98 -12.69 11.80 7.07
C ARG A 98 -12.01 11.45 8.40
N ALA A 99 -11.45 10.25 8.49
CA ALA A 99 -10.53 9.88 9.55
C ALA A 99 -9.10 10.15 9.10
#